data_AF-D8TK06-F1
#
_entry.id   AF-D8TK06-F1
#
_cell.length_a   1.000
_cell.length_b   1.000
_cell.length_c   1.000
_cell.angle_alpha   90.00
_cell.angle_beta   90.00
_cell.angle_gamma   90.00
#
_symmetry.space_group_name_H-M   'P 1'
#
loop_
_entity.id
_entity.type
_entity.pdbx_description
1 polymer ?
#
loop_
_entity_poly.entity_id
_entity_poly.type
_entity_poly.pdbx_seq_one_letter_code
_entity_poly.pdbx_strand_id
1 'polypeptide(L)'
;MQCTQSHPPQDNDASRYPYTDRKISFINSAAPRSQVVLTDYKLVLYGGSWVGTDVLRVHFCRYRDSPRECPSLDSLEAALPPPPRKNPLPSPKQSKAADARRPPPPGAAVGGVTAPKAVDVTGELTLLITHQKEDQYIIIKSDGDSVPIALGYKPPTTDDSGQPVTRGALVTIVSTPPPRISGGRVCTCYMNVRLGTCEPVPGTKTIVLSAMPQLLFPDKGAIINQRLLVVITDYTSCGLPPTMSVNEVRNIYLGPQGDGSGGIAQKYTQCSHGRFNLNTTAFTAIVINATCRNGAAIECDPFNVSAEANAKAKTLLGETAFSDFTQRTFLLPGALNCGFLGAAQLGNTERTVRESWLLNVDKSVYRWGTVMQETLHNFGLRHSYKDGFEYTDNSTAMGLANACPNAAELAFMGWATPAEGGGQLNSTELPVGTVRSFTLPATYMTSEGIYLRVTPDWLPSYRNLTIARNLYIAVRVNKNGDAELKRPYANAVNVHEVYASEVGGEDGVVPVSDPFLNFLAAPVPGSLANLTNYNLVVYGGSWVSLDTLRVHICRYRSTSQECPDPKSLSLPPSPRPPAPPLKPRPPTPSPRPPTPTPSPKPPNPPQRSPPPSKSQNPRA
;
A
#
# COMPACT_ATOMS: atom_id res chain seq x y z
N MET A 1 -9.89 18.21 52.51
CA MET A 1 -10.00 18.30 51.04
C MET A 1 -8.63 18.70 50.50
N GLN A 2 -7.86 17.74 49.99
CA GLN A 2 -6.57 18.00 49.33
C GLN A 2 -6.81 18.00 47.83
N CYS A 3 -6.50 19.11 47.16
CA CYS A 3 -6.45 19.18 45.71
C CYS A 3 -5.18 18.45 45.24
N THR A 4 -5.34 17.27 44.64
CA THR A 4 -4.27 16.61 43.91
C THR A 4 -3.96 17.40 42.64
N GLN A 5 -2.75 17.92 42.55
CA GLN A 5 -2.19 18.50 41.33
C GLN A 5 -2.15 17.41 40.24
N SER A 6 -2.95 17.58 39.19
CA SER A 6 -2.82 16.80 37.96
C SER A 6 -1.53 17.20 37.26
N HIS A 7 -0.58 16.27 37.12
CA HIS A 7 0.54 16.45 36.21
C HIS A 7 0.01 16.67 34.78
N PRO A 8 0.58 17.63 34.01
CA PRO A 8 0.23 17.76 32.61
C PRO A 8 0.58 16.45 31.87
N PRO A 9 -0.24 16.04 30.88
CA PRO A 9 -0.04 14.80 30.15
C PRO A 9 1.32 14.81 29.45
N GLN A 10 2.05 13.69 29.55
CA GLN A 10 3.29 13.48 28.79
C GLN A 10 2.98 13.33 27.29
N ASP A 11 3.78 13.94 26.42
CA ASP A 11 3.66 13.92 24.93
C ASP A 11 3.73 12.52 24.28
N ASN A 12 4.05 11.50 25.07
CA ASN A 12 4.21 10.11 24.61
C ASN A 12 2.98 9.23 24.90
N ASP A 13 1.90 9.77 25.46
CA ASP A 13 0.66 9.02 25.61
C ASP A 13 -0.12 9.00 24.28
N ALA A 14 0.25 8.07 23.41
CA ALA A 14 -0.42 7.82 22.12
C ALA A 14 -1.92 7.52 22.28
N SER A 15 -2.39 7.16 23.47
CA SER A 15 -3.80 6.86 23.72
C SER A 15 -4.70 8.10 23.84
N ARG A 16 -4.14 9.28 24.11
CA ARG A 16 -4.92 10.52 24.34
C ARG A 16 -5.10 11.43 23.14
N TYR A 17 -4.29 11.30 22.09
CA TYR A 17 -4.33 12.20 20.92
C TYR A 17 -4.35 11.45 19.58
N PRO A 18 -5.28 10.52 19.34
CA PRO A 18 -5.32 9.77 18.09
C PRO A 18 -5.71 10.61 16.85
N TYR A 19 -6.21 11.85 17.02
CA TYR A 19 -6.78 12.64 15.90
C TYR A 19 -6.48 14.14 15.92
N THR A 20 -5.51 14.61 16.70
CA THR A 20 -5.06 16.01 16.63
C THR A 20 -3.68 16.09 16.01
N ASP A 21 -3.56 16.88 14.94
CA ASP A 21 -2.27 17.17 14.32
C ASP A 21 -1.30 17.69 15.39
N ARG A 22 -0.18 16.99 15.59
CA ARG A 22 0.85 17.45 16.52
C ARG A 22 1.43 18.71 15.91
N LYS A 23 1.09 19.87 16.47
CA LYS A 23 1.67 21.15 16.04
C LYS A 23 3.16 21.16 16.35
N ILE A 24 3.97 20.73 15.38
CA ILE A 24 5.41 20.85 15.44
C ILE A 24 5.77 22.21 14.83
N SER A 25 6.26 23.11 15.67
CA SER A 25 6.79 24.40 15.22
C SER A 25 8.32 24.35 15.24
N PHE A 26 8.95 24.76 14.15
CA PHE A 26 10.38 25.03 14.15
C PHE A 26 10.65 26.27 15.02
N ILE A 27 11.47 26.11 16.06
CA ILE A 27 11.82 27.21 16.98
C ILE A 27 13.16 27.81 16.58
N ASN A 28 14.22 26.99 16.47
CA ASN A 28 15.56 27.45 16.09
C ASN A 28 16.49 26.25 15.75
N SER A 29 17.72 26.53 15.30
CA SER A 29 18.76 25.53 15.05
C SER A 29 20.14 26.02 15.47
N ALA A 30 20.94 25.16 16.12
CA ALA A 30 22.34 25.44 16.42
C ALA A 30 23.26 24.75 15.40
N ALA A 31 24.15 25.51 14.77
CA ALA A 31 25.22 24.96 13.94
C ALA A 31 26.27 24.23 14.80
N PRO A 32 27.13 23.37 14.21
CA PRO A 32 28.26 22.78 14.93
C PRO A 32 29.16 23.87 15.53
N ARG A 33 29.68 23.61 16.74
CA ARG A 33 30.48 24.57 17.52
C ARG A 33 29.75 25.90 17.79
N SER A 34 28.43 25.88 17.92
CA SER A 34 27.64 27.08 18.23
C SER A 34 26.58 26.79 19.30
N GLN A 35 25.93 27.84 19.79
CA GLN A 35 24.84 27.72 20.76
C GLN A 35 23.68 28.62 20.38
N VAL A 36 22.49 28.22 20.80
CA VAL A 36 21.26 29.01 20.71
C VAL A 36 20.65 29.11 22.09
N VAL A 37 20.24 30.32 22.47
CA VAL A 37 19.50 30.58 23.70
C VAL A 37 18.02 30.61 23.37
N LEU A 38 17.27 29.66 23.94
CA LEU A 38 15.82 29.55 23.83
C LEU A 38 15.20 30.18 25.08
N THR A 39 15.11 31.50 25.08
CA THR A 39 14.79 32.30 26.28
C THR A 39 13.45 31.94 26.90
N ASP A 40 12.43 31.69 26.07
CA ASP A 40 11.08 31.31 26.49
C ASP A 40 11.04 29.96 27.24
N TYR A 41 12.04 29.12 27.00
CA TYR A 41 12.20 27.80 27.61
C TYR A 41 13.26 27.77 28.72
N LYS A 42 13.94 28.91 28.95
CA LYS A 42 15.12 29.02 29.82
C LYS A 42 16.17 27.94 29.54
N LEU A 43 16.44 27.70 28.26
CA LEU A 43 17.31 26.63 27.78
C LEU A 43 18.41 27.19 26.88
N VAL A 44 19.63 26.68 27.01
CA VAL A 44 20.72 26.84 26.04
C VAL A 44 20.94 25.51 25.33
N LEU A 45 20.80 25.53 24.02
CA LEU A 45 21.07 24.42 23.11
C LEU A 45 22.45 24.61 22.50
N TYR A 46 23.31 23.60 22.58
CA TYR A 46 24.64 23.62 21.98
C TYR A 46 24.73 22.61 20.84
N GLY A 47 25.13 23.08 19.66
CA GLY A 47 25.64 22.21 18.61
C GLY A 47 27.12 21.95 18.88
N GLY A 48 27.45 20.76 19.37
CA GLY A 48 28.80 20.34 19.73
C GLY A 48 29.67 20.01 18.52
N SER A 49 30.67 19.14 18.74
CA SER A 49 31.49 18.61 17.65
C SER A 49 30.82 17.44 16.93
N TRP A 50 31.18 17.26 15.65
CA TRP A 50 30.83 16.04 14.92
C TRP A 50 31.61 14.85 15.46
N VAL A 51 30.92 13.73 15.64
CA VAL A 51 31.50 12.39 15.87
C VAL A 51 31.44 11.65 14.55
N GLY A 52 32.50 11.74 13.75
CA GLY A 52 32.51 11.25 12.37
C GLY A 52 31.89 12.28 11.40
N THR A 53 31.22 11.80 10.34
CA THR A 53 30.63 12.65 9.29
C THR A 53 29.17 13.02 9.55
N ASP A 54 28.42 12.18 10.26
CA ASP A 54 26.95 12.24 10.26
C ASP A 54 26.32 12.32 11.65
N VAL A 55 27.11 12.32 12.73
CA VAL A 55 26.60 12.37 14.11
C VAL A 55 27.06 13.66 14.78
N LEU A 56 26.13 14.59 15.03
CA LEU A 56 26.42 15.82 15.77
C LEU A 56 26.21 15.60 17.27
N ARG A 57 27.19 15.96 18.11
CA ARG A 57 26.97 16.03 19.56
C ARG A 57 26.04 17.19 19.87
N VAL A 58 25.05 16.96 20.73
CA VAL A 58 24.11 17.99 21.17
C VAL A 58 24.11 18.03 22.68
N HIS A 59 24.25 19.23 23.24
CA HIS A 59 24.16 19.45 24.69
C HIS A 59 23.02 20.40 25.01
N PHE A 60 22.44 20.25 26.20
CA PHE A 60 21.38 21.11 26.69
C PHE A 60 21.72 21.57 28.10
N CYS A 61 21.51 22.85 28.39
CA CYS A 61 21.57 23.38 29.74
C CYS A 61 20.32 24.21 30.02
N ARG A 62 19.65 23.92 31.14
CA ARG A 62 18.55 24.73 31.65
C ARG A 62 19.10 25.72 32.65
N TYR A 63 18.80 27.01 32.49
CA TYR A 63 19.18 28.05 33.45
C TYR A 63 17.95 28.55 34.21
N ARG A 64 18.18 29.19 35.36
CA ARG A 64 17.10 29.74 36.20
C ARG A 64 16.83 31.19 35.86
N ASP A 65 17.86 32.02 35.84
CA ASP A 65 17.74 33.47 35.77
C ASP A 65 18.53 34.05 34.59
N SER A 66 19.69 33.46 34.25
CA SER A 66 20.52 33.90 33.13
C SER A 66 21.16 32.74 32.34
N PRO A 67 21.22 32.81 30.99
CA PRO A 67 21.98 31.85 30.19
C PRO A 67 23.45 31.72 30.57
N ARG A 68 24.01 32.72 31.28
CA ARG A 68 25.39 32.71 31.79
C ARG A 68 25.64 31.67 32.89
N GLU A 69 24.58 31.12 33.48
CA GLU A 69 24.67 29.99 34.41
C GLU A 69 25.12 28.70 33.71
N CYS A 70 24.91 28.61 32.39
CA CYS A 70 25.27 27.45 31.63
C CYS A 70 26.77 27.45 31.24
N PRO A 71 27.42 26.28 31.26
CA PRO A 71 28.85 26.18 30.91
C PRO A 71 29.10 26.60 29.47
N SER A 72 30.33 27.03 29.18
CA SER A 72 30.74 27.28 27.80
C SER A 72 30.80 25.98 26.99
N LEU A 73 30.55 26.07 25.69
CA LEU A 73 30.63 24.92 24.80
C LEU A 73 32.03 24.27 24.84
N ASP A 74 33.07 25.08 24.94
CA ASP A 74 34.45 24.58 25.03
C ASP A 74 34.68 23.75 26.31
N SER A 75 34.06 24.12 27.43
CA SER A 75 34.13 23.35 28.66
C SER A 75 33.41 22.01 28.54
N LEU A 76 32.29 21.95 27.80
CA LEU A 76 31.53 20.72 27.57
C LEU A 76 32.28 19.76 26.63
N GLU A 77 32.92 20.30 25.59
CA GLU A 77 33.67 19.49 24.62
C GLU A 77 35.02 19.00 25.18
N ALA A 78 35.62 19.70 26.14
CA ALA A 78 36.86 19.29 26.80
C ALA A 78 36.69 18.09 27.76
N ALA A 79 35.48 17.81 28.23
CA ALA A 79 35.21 16.81 29.26
C ALA A 79 35.07 15.36 28.74
N LEU A 80 35.22 15.12 27.43
CA LEU A 80 34.92 13.81 26.81
C LEU A 80 36.14 13.19 26.13
N PRO A 81 36.33 11.85 26.24
CA PRO A 81 37.46 11.17 25.61
C PRO A 81 37.40 11.27 24.08
N PRO A 82 38.56 11.29 23.40
CA PRO A 82 38.62 11.44 21.95
C PRO A 82 38.00 10.22 21.25
N PRO A 83 37.25 10.44 20.16
CA PRO A 83 36.66 9.34 19.39
C PRO A 83 37.73 8.48 18.71
N PRO A 84 37.47 7.18 18.47
CA PRO A 84 38.39 6.28 17.79
C PRO A 84 38.62 6.74 16.33
N ARG A 85 39.90 6.88 15.94
CA ARG A 85 40.31 7.31 14.61
C ARG A 85 39.90 6.27 13.54
N LYS A 86 39.23 6.72 12.48
CA LYS A 86 39.06 5.96 11.22
C LYS A 86 39.43 6.84 10.01
N ASN A 87 39.97 6.15 9.00
CA ASN A 87 40.65 6.66 7.82
C ASN A 87 39.79 7.61 6.95
N PRO A 88 40.44 8.56 6.23
CA PRO A 88 39.73 9.59 5.46
C PRO A 88 39.17 9.04 4.14
N LEU A 89 37.92 9.43 3.84
CA LEU A 89 37.32 9.39 2.50
C LEU A 89 37.29 10.81 1.91
N PRO A 90 37.28 10.94 0.56
CA PRO A 90 37.53 12.20 -0.12
C PRO A 90 36.30 13.12 -0.20
N SER A 91 36.56 14.43 -0.16
CA SER A 91 35.58 15.51 -0.14
C SER A 91 34.89 15.76 -1.50
N PRO A 92 33.59 16.13 -1.53
CA PRO A 92 32.93 16.62 -2.73
C PRO A 92 33.22 18.11 -2.98
N LYS A 93 33.40 18.47 -4.25
CA LYS A 93 33.56 19.84 -4.74
C LYS A 93 32.23 20.61 -4.67
N GLN A 94 32.27 21.82 -4.13
CA GLN A 94 31.18 22.80 -4.18
C GLN A 94 31.14 23.50 -5.55
N SER A 95 29.93 23.62 -6.13
CA SER A 95 29.63 24.57 -7.21
C SER A 95 28.90 25.79 -6.66
N LYS A 96 29.37 26.97 -7.07
CA LYS A 96 28.72 28.27 -6.88
C LYS A 96 27.61 28.44 -7.92
N ALA A 97 26.49 29.05 -7.52
CA ALA A 97 25.61 29.76 -8.45
C ALA A 97 25.05 31.03 -7.78
N ALA A 98 25.01 32.10 -8.56
CA ALA A 98 24.77 33.48 -8.17
C ALA A 98 23.33 33.94 -8.46
N ASP A 99 23.03 35.09 -7.85
CA ASP A 99 21.81 35.92 -7.90
C ASP A 99 21.15 36.16 -9.26
N ALA A 100 19.81 36.33 -9.25
CA ALA A 100 19.14 37.62 -9.53
C ALA A 100 17.59 37.49 -9.49
N ARG A 101 16.94 38.27 -8.62
CA ARG A 101 15.48 38.48 -8.60
C ARG A 101 15.08 39.64 -9.53
N ARG A 102 13.96 39.51 -10.25
CA ARG A 102 13.22 40.61 -10.90
C ARG A 102 11.71 40.48 -10.57
N PRO A 103 10.99 41.57 -10.27
CA PRO A 103 9.54 41.53 -10.02
C PRO A 103 8.73 41.61 -11.34
N PRO A 104 7.48 41.11 -11.36
CA PRO A 104 6.62 41.18 -12.54
C PRO A 104 5.80 42.48 -12.60
N PRO A 105 5.34 42.90 -13.81
CA PRO A 105 4.47 44.07 -14.00
C PRO A 105 2.98 43.73 -13.74
N PRO A 106 2.14 44.73 -13.40
CA PRO A 106 0.72 44.52 -13.16
C PRO A 106 -0.16 44.76 -14.40
N GLY A 107 -1.24 44.00 -14.49
CA GLY A 107 -2.50 44.46 -15.09
C GLY A 107 -2.83 43.91 -16.49
N ALA A 108 -3.52 42.77 -16.54
CA ALA A 108 -4.40 42.43 -17.66
C ALA A 108 -5.81 42.20 -17.11
N ALA A 109 -6.78 42.89 -17.71
CA ALA A 109 -8.18 42.92 -17.30
C ALA A 109 -8.84 41.54 -17.34
N VAL A 110 -9.55 41.20 -16.26
CA VAL A 110 -10.37 40.00 -16.15
C VAL A 110 -11.62 40.19 -17.02
N GLY A 111 -11.70 39.45 -18.13
CA GLY A 111 -12.91 39.31 -18.92
C GLY A 111 -14.01 38.61 -18.12
N GLY A 112 -15.26 39.04 -18.32
CA GLY A 112 -16.43 38.58 -17.58
C GLY A 112 -16.54 37.06 -17.52
N VAL A 113 -16.55 36.53 -16.29
CA VAL A 113 -16.75 35.11 -16.00
C VAL A 113 -18.22 34.80 -16.22
N THR A 114 -18.54 34.12 -17.32
CA THR A 114 -19.84 33.48 -17.53
C THR A 114 -20.15 32.59 -16.33
N ALA A 115 -21.35 32.74 -15.74
CA ALA A 115 -21.75 31.98 -14.58
C ALA A 115 -21.62 30.46 -14.84
N PRO A 116 -21.05 29.69 -13.90
CA PRO A 116 -20.83 28.26 -14.09
C PRO A 116 -22.15 27.53 -14.33
N LYS A 117 -22.18 26.69 -15.36
CA LYS A 117 -23.33 25.83 -15.68
C LYS A 117 -23.41 24.74 -14.62
N ALA A 118 -24.46 24.75 -13.81
CA ALA A 118 -24.66 23.68 -12.87
C ALA A 118 -25.21 22.43 -13.59
N VAL A 119 -24.96 21.24 -13.01
CA VAL A 119 -25.34 19.93 -13.57
C VAL A 119 -25.78 18.97 -12.47
N ASP A 120 -26.64 18.01 -12.82
CA ASP A 120 -26.94 16.86 -11.97
C ASP A 120 -25.85 15.81 -12.17
N VAL A 121 -25.32 15.28 -11.07
CA VAL A 121 -24.28 14.23 -11.11
C VAL A 121 -24.89 12.96 -10.54
N THR A 122 -24.92 11.91 -11.36
CA THR A 122 -25.50 10.60 -11.02
C THR A 122 -24.49 9.52 -11.33
N GLY A 123 -24.35 8.55 -10.42
CA GLY A 123 -23.39 7.48 -10.55
C GLY A 123 -23.04 6.84 -9.21
N GLU A 124 -22.07 5.95 -9.22
CA GLU A 124 -21.62 5.21 -8.03
C GLU A 124 -20.80 6.14 -7.12
N LEU A 125 -21.21 6.25 -5.85
CA LEU A 125 -20.48 7.01 -4.85
C LEU A 125 -19.26 6.22 -4.36
N THR A 126 -18.11 6.85 -4.33
CA THR A 126 -16.87 6.23 -3.87
C THR A 126 -15.92 7.27 -3.29
N LEU A 127 -14.79 6.81 -2.75
CA LEU A 127 -13.76 7.66 -2.18
C LEU A 127 -12.46 7.55 -3.01
N LEU A 128 -11.85 8.69 -3.34
CA LEU A 128 -10.46 8.76 -3.74
C LEU A 128 -9.63 9.01 -2.49
N ILE A 129 -8.64 8.16 -2.27
CA ILE A 129 -7.63 8.37 -1.24
C ILE A 129 -6.39 8.85 -1.95
N THR A 130 -5.99 10.08 -1.61
CA THR A 130 -4.70 10.62 -2.03
C THR A 130 -3.72 10.48 -0.87
N HIS A 131 -2.43 10.36 -1.18
CA HIS A 131 -1.36 10.31 -0.17
C HIS A 131 -1.25 11.59 0.69
N GLN A 132 -2.09 12.61 0.45
CA GLN A 132 -2.05 13.92 1.10
C GLN A 132 -3.16 14.16 2.14
N LYS A 133 -3.76 13.10 2.69
CA LYS A 133 -4.68 13.10 3.85
C LYS A 133 -6.04 13.79 3.66
N GLU A 134 -6.39 14.21 2.45
CA GLU A 134 -7.74 14.69 2.17
C GLU A 134 -8.51 13.65 1.35
N ASP A 135 -9.38 12.93 2.06
CA ASP A 135 -10.40 12.07 1.48
C ASP A 135 -11.32 12.89 0.57
N GLN A 136 -11.38 12.53 -0.71
CA GLN A 136 -12.27 13.18 -1.67
C GLN A 136 -13.31 12.20 -2.19
N TYR A 137 -14.60 12.49 -1.97
CA TYR A 137 -15.67 11.69 -2.55
C TYR A 137 -15.80 11.96 -4.04
N ILE A 138 -16.10 10.93 -4.82
CA ILE A 138 -16.33 11.04 -6.25
C ILE A 138 -17.57 10.25 -6.66
N ILE A 139 -18.14 10.65 -7.80
CA ILE A 139 -19.23 9.93 -8.47
C ILE A 139 -18.71 9.37 -9.78
N ILE A 140 -18.82 8.06 -9.97
CA ILE A 140 -18.45 7.39 -11.23
C ILE A 140 -19.71 7.23 -12.06
N LYS A 141 -19.69 7.77 -13.27
CA LYS A 141 -20.79 7.63 -14.21
C LYS A 141 -20.78 6.25 -14.86
N SER A 142 -21.89 5.90 -15.50
CA SER A 142 -22.05 4.61 -16.20
C SER A 142 -21.09 4.41 -17.39
N ASP A 143 -20.51 5.48 -17.92
CA ASP A 143 -19.48 5.46 -18.98
C ASP A 143 -18.05 5.29 -18.45
N GLY A 144 -17.89 5.19 -17.12
CA GLY A 144 -16.62 5.07 -16.43
C GLY A 144 -15.92 6.40 -16.16
N ASP A 145 -16.49 7.54 -16.57
CA ASP A 145 -15.93 8.85 -16.23
C ASP A 145 -16.20 9.16 -14.75
N SER A 146 -15.18 9.65 -14.05
CA SER A 146 -15.29 10.06 -12.64
C SER A 146 -15.49 11.57 -12.52
N VAL A 147 -16.41 11.99 -11.64
CA VAL A 147 -16.63 13.38 -11.26
C VAL A 147 -16.27 13.53 -9.77
N PRO A 148 -15.17 14.23 -9.43
CA PRO A 148 -14.85 14.49 -8.05
C PRO A 148 -15.82 15.48 -7.42
N ILE A 149 -16.13 15.29 -6.14
CA ILE A 149 -16.88 16.26 -5.32
C ILE A 149 -15.87 17.16 -4.60
N ALA A 150 -16.24 18.41 -4.32
CA ALA A 150 -15.39 19.39 -3.64
C ALA A 150 -14.65 18.80 -2.41
N LEU A 151 -13.35 19.12 -2.28
CA LEU A 151 -12.54 18.72 -1.14
C LEU A 151 -13.20 19.14 0.18
N GLY A 152 -13.18 18.25 1.17
CA GLY A 152 -13.83 18.45 2.47
C GLY A 152 -15.34 18.22 2.49
N TYR A 153 -16.00 18.06 1.34
CA TYR A 153 -17.40 17.64 1.31
C TYR A 153 -17.54 16.18 1.76
N LYS A 154 -18.39 15.95 2.76
CA LYS A 154 -18.80 14.61 3.19
C LYS A 154 -20.27 14.42 2.83
N PRO A 155 -20.62 13.44 1.99
CA PRO A 155 -22.01 13.07 1.77
C PRO A 155 -22.71 12.80 3.12
N PRO A 156 -24.02 13.06 3.24
CA PRO A 156 -24.77 12.72 4.43
C PRO A 156 -24.68 11.20 4.67
N THR A 157 -24.86 10.73 5.90
CA THR A 157 -24.80 9.29 6.21
C THR A 157 -26.01 8.52 5.68
N THR A 158 -27.13 9.22 5.46
CA THR A 158 -28.39 8.70 4.95
C THR A 158 -29.06 9.74 4.05
N ASP A 159 -29.85 9.31 3.08
CA ASP A 159 -30.72 10.22 2.33
C ASP A 159 -32.00 10.57 3.12
N ASP A 160 -32.86 11.41 2.53
CA ASP A 160 -34.14 11.83 3.12
C ASP A 160 -35.11 10.68 3.42
N SER A 161 -34.95 9.55 2.73
CA SER A 161 -35.77 8.36 2.93
C SER A 161 -35.18 7.41 3.98
N GLY A 162 -34.05 7.78 4.59
CA GLY A 162 -33.33 6.98 5.56
C GLY A 162 -32.46 5.89 4.91
N GLN A 163 -32.31 5.88 3.59
CA GLN A 163 -31.42 4.93 2.91
C GLN A 163 -29.97 5.29 3.17
N PRO A 164 -29.10 4.33 3.49
CA PRO A 164 -27.69 4.60 3.77
C PRO A 164 -26.99 5.11 2.51
N VAL A 165 -26.34 6.28 2.63
CA VAL A 165 -25.47 6.84 1.59
C VAL A 165 -24.07 6.32 1.88
N THR A 166 -23.78 5.13 1.36
CA THR A 166 -22.51 4.44 1.54
C THR A 166 -21.73 4.39 0.23
N ARG A 167 -20.44 4.08 0.31
CA ARG A 167 -19.64 3.81 -0.89
C ARG A 167 -20.18 2.58 -1.60
N GLY A 168 -20.24 2.63 -2.93
CA GLY A 168 -20.88 1.62 -3.77
C GLY A 168 -22.34 1.94 -4.06
N ALA A 169 -23.00 2.79 -3.25
CA ALA A 169 -24.36 3.17 -3.53
C ALA A 169 -24.44 3.95 -4.86
N LEU A 170 -25.41 3.60 -5.69
CA LEU A 170 -25.78 4.43 -6.84
C LEU A 170 -26.52 5.65 -6.30
N VAL A 171 -25.92 6.83 -6.43
CA VAL A 171 -26.46 8.08 -5.90
C VAL A 171 -26.69 9.10 -6.99
N THR A 172 -27.55 10.06 -6.69
CA THR A 172 -27.66 11.30 -7.44
C THR A 172 -27.63 12.48 -6.48
N ILE A 173 -26.84 13.51 -6.80
CA ILE A 173 -26.82 14.75 -6.02
C ILE A 173 -27.82 15.72 -6.67
N VAL A 174 -28.89 16.03 -5.95
CA VAL A 174 -29.98 16.89 -6.41
C VAL A 174 -30.25 18.05 -5.45
N SER A 175 -30.88 19.14 -5.91
CA SER A 175 -31.31 20.25 -5.06
C SER A 175 -32.78 20.08 -4.67
N THR A 176 -33.16 20.44 -3.43
CA THR A 176 -34.57 20.45 -3.01
C THR A 176 -35.03 21.80 -2.44
N PRO A 177 -36.31 22.19 -2.68
CA PRO A 177 -37.13 22.03 -3.87
C PRO A 177 -36.92 23.23 -4.84
N PRO A 178 -37.31 23.13 -6.12
CA PRO A 178 -37.23 24.28 -7.02
C PRO A 178 -38.13 25.39 -6.47
N PRO A 179 -37.69 26.66 -6.40
CA PRO A 179 -38.67 27.72 -6.39
C PRO A 179 -39.52 27.52 -7.65
N ARG A 180 -40.86 27.51 -7.51
CA ARG A 180 -41.81 27.49 -8.62
C ARG A 180 -41.63 28.76 -9.44
N ILE A 181 -40.56 28.82 -10.22
CA ILE A 181 -40.33 29.83 -11.24
C ILE A 181 -40.31 29.04 -12.53
N SER A 182 -41.41 29.17 -13.25
CA SER A 182 -41.67 28.69 -14.60
C SER A 182 -40.40 28.73 -15.47
N GLY A 183 -39.83 27.56 -15.77
CA GLY A 183 -38.99 27.33 -16.94
C GLY A 183 -37.50 27.03 -16.74
N GLY A 184 -36.94 27.13 -15.54
CA GLY A 184 -35.50 26.87 -15.31
C GLY A 184 -35.23 25.64 -14.44
N ARG A 185 -34.56 24.61 -14.99
CA ARG A 185 -33.90 23.57 -14.16
C ARG A 185 -32.85 24.27 -13.29
N VAL A 186 -33.06 24.31 -11.98
CA VAL A 186 -32.04 24.73 -11.03
C VAL A 186 -31.12 23.55 -10.82
N CYS A 187 -29.94 23.62 -11.44
CA CYS A 187 -28.98 22.54 -11.38
C CYS A 187 -28.25 22.51 -10.02
N THR A 188 -27.67 21.37 -9.69
CA THR A 188 -27.52 20.93 -8.29
C THR A 188 -26.07 20.96 -7.82
N CYS A 189 -25.15 20.87 -8.76
CA CYS A 189 -23.74 21.04 -8.51
C CYS A 189 -23.13 22.03 -9.49
N TYR A 190 -22.35 23.01 -9.01
CA TYR A 190 -21.56 23.85 -9.92
C TYR A 190 -20.32 23.06 -10.33
N MET A 191 -20.17 22.78 -11.61
CA MET A 191 -18.90 22.25 -12.10
C MET A 191 -17.87 23.38 -12.07
N ASN A 192 -16.88 23.23 -11.22
CA ASN A 192 -15.69 24.06 -11.27
C ASN A 192 -14.98 23.76 -12.59
N VAL A 193 -15.11 24.68 -13.56
CA VAL A 193 -14.56 24.50 -14.91
C VAL A 193 -13.04 24.36 -14.94
N ARG A 194 -12.35 24.77 -13.87
CA ARG A 194 -10.90 24.63 -13.73
C ARG A 194 -10.54 23.25 -13.17
N LEU A 195 -11.22 22.82 -12.11
CA LEU A 195 -10.86 21.61 -11.38
C LEU A 195 -11.63 20.36 -11.83
N GLY A 196 -12.67 20.51 -12.65
CA GLY A 196 -13.57 19.41 -13.00
C GLY A 196 -14.37 18.90 -11.79
N THR A 197 -14.36 19.61 -10.66
CA THR A 197 -15.04 19.22 -9.43
C THR A 197 -16.50 19.67 -9.43
N CYS A 198 -17.35 18.80 -8.92
CA CYS A 198 -18.70 19.11 -8.51
C CYS A 198 -18.63 19.82 -7.15
N GLU A 199 -18.98 21.10 -7.09
CA GLU A 199 -19.20 21.87 -5.85
C GLU A 199 -20.69 21.85 -5.47
N PRO A 200 -21.12 21.00 -4.50
CA PRO A 200 -22.52 20.90 -4.13
C PRO A 200 -22.98 22.21 -3.47
N VAL A 201 -24.10 22.76 -3.95
CA VAL A 201 -24.67 23.99 -3.40
C VAL A 201 -25.20 23.72 -1.99
N PRO A 202 -25.10 24.66 -1.02
CA PRO A 202 -25.79 24.52 0.25
C PRO A 202 -27.27 24.19 0.06
N GLY A 203 -27.77 23.13 0.70
CA GLY A 203 -29.14 22.62 0.53
C GLY A 203 -29.32 21.54 -0.54
N THR A 204 -28.23 21.11 -1.20
CA THR A 204 -28.21 19.88 -1.99
C THR A 204 -28.45 18.66 -1.12
N LYS A 205 -29.09 17.67 -1.72
CA LYS A 205 -29.41 16.37 -1.16
C LYS A 205 -28.77 15.28 -1.99
N THR A 206 -28.24 14.27 -1.32
CA THR A 206 -27.82 13.03 -1.97
C THR A 206 -28.99 12.06 -1.87
N ILE A 207 -29.52 11.62 -3.00
CA ILE A 207 -30.58 10.60 -3.07
C ILE A 207 -29.93 9.27 -3.43
N VAL A 208 -30.26 8.22 -2.68
CA VAL A 208 -29.82 6.86 -2.99
C VAL A 208 -30.79 6.26 -4.01
N LEU A 209 -30.30 6.03 -5.22
CA LEU A 209 -31.06 5.38 -6.30
C LEU A 209 -31.03 3.86 -6.16
N SER A 210 -29.93 3.32 -5.61
CA SER A 210 -29.81 1.93 -5.18
C SER A 210 -28.91 1.88 -3.95
N ALA A 211 -29.44 1.37 -2.85
CA ALA A 211 -28.72 1.23 -1.59
C ALA A 211 -27.76 0.06 -1.57
N MET A 212 -27.77 -0.81 -2.60
CA MET A 212 -26.94 -2.00 -2.63
C MET A 212 -25.46 -1.64 -2.67
N PRO A 213 -24.65 -2.13 -1.72
CA PRO A 213 -23.34 -2.68 -2.00
C PRO A 213 -23.57 -4.18 -2.25
N GLN A 214 -24.05 -4.56 -3.44
CA GLN A 214 -24.18 -6.00 -3.72
C GLN A 214 -22.86 -6.54 -4.25
N LEU A 215 -22.38 -7.53 -3.50
CA LEU A 215 -21.30 -8.47 -3.80
C LEU A 215 -19.89 -8.00 -3.45
N LEU A 216 -19.56 -8.22 -2.18
CA LEU A 216 -18.27 -8.64 -1.64
C LEU A 216 -17.36 -9.33 -2.68
N PHE A 217 -16.58 -8.54 -3.41
CA PHE A 217 -15.65 -9.02 -4.44
C PHE A 217 -16.39 -9.82 -5.54
N PRO A 218 -15.84 -9.94 -6.76
CA PRO A 218 -16.16 -11.13 -7.54
C PRO A 218 -15.85 -12.33 -6.62
N ASP A 219 -16.88 -13.13 -6.27
CA ASP A 219 -16.87 -14.25 -5.31
C ASP A 219 -15.52 -14.47 -4.63
N LYS A 220 -15.32 -14.06 -3.37
CA LYS A 220 -14.03 -14.20 -2.63
C LYS A 220 -13.23 -15.42 -3.11
N GLY A 221 -12.14 -15.16 -3.84
CA GLY A 221 -11.37 -16.19 -4.52
C GLY A 221 -11.51 -16.23 -6.06
N ALA A 222 -12.30 -15.37 -6.68
CA ALA A 222 -12.37 -15.27 -8.13
C ALA A 222 -10.99 -14.95 -8.74
N ILE A 223 -10.71 -15.56 -9.88
CA ILE A 223 -9.48 -15.28 -10.64
C ILE A 223 -9.72 -14.00 -11.45
N ILE A 224 -8.98 -12.96 -11.10
CA ILE A 224 -9.00 -11.69 -11.81
C ILE A 224 -7.90 -11.70 -12.87
N ASN A 225 -8.27 -11.42 -14.12
CA ASN A 225 -7.35 -11.23 -15.22
C ASN A 225 -7.46 -9.79 -15.72
N GLN A 226 -6.58 -8.92 -15.25
CA GLN A 226 -6.60 -7.49 -15.58
C GLN A 226 -6.34 -7.28 -17.07
N ARG A 227 -7.27 -6.63 -17.77
CA ARG A 227 -7.03 -6.05 -19.10
C ARG A 227 -6.56 -4.62 -18.90
N LEU A 228 -5.24 -4.45 -18.79
CA LEU A 228 -4.62 -3.18 -18.40
C LEU A 228 -4.27 -2.31 -19.60
N LEU A 229 -4.71 -1.05 -19.55
CA LEU A 229 -4.22 0.04 -20.38
C LEU A 229 -3.28 0.95 -19.59
N VAL A 230 -2.03 1.07 -20.02
CA VAL A 230 -1.09 2.07 -19.48
C VAL A 230 -1.04 3.27 -20.42
N VAL A 231 -1.39 4.45 -19.92
CA VAL A 231 -1.41 5.69 -20.69
C VAL A 231 -0.25 6.58 -20.25
N ILE A 232 0.77 6.69 -21.09
CA ILE A 232 1.91 7.59 -20.90
C ILE A 232 1.48 8.99 -21.33
N THR A 233 1.50 9.93 -20.39
CA THR A 233 1.12 11.32 -20.67
C THR A 233 2.32 12.11 -21.15
N ASP A 234 2.19 12.73 -22.32
CA ASP A 234 3.21 13.58 -22.93
C ASP A 234 2.81 15.05 -22.78
N TYR A 235 3.51 15.80 -21.93
CA TYR A 235 3.33 17.23 -21.72
C TYR A 235 4.45 18.05 -22.38
N THR A 236 5.02 17.57 -23.50
CA THR A 236 6.09 18.26 -24.26
C THR A 236 5.71 19.69 -24.63
N SER A 237 4.42 19.96 -24.88
CA SER A 237 3.93 21.32 -25.15
C SER A 237 4.24 22.34 -24.04
N CYS A 238 4.59 21.87 -22.83
CA CYS A 238 5.02 22.71 -21.71
C CYS A 238 6.36 22.32 -21.12
N GLY A 239 7.22 21.70 -21.94
CA GLY A 239 8.59 21.36 -21.55
C GLY A 239 8.71 20.14 -20.64
N LEU A 240 7.66 19.31 -20.54
CA LEU A 240 7.63 18.11 -19.72
C LEU A 240 7.36 16.87 -20.61
N PRO A 241 8.35 16.46 -21.43
CA PRO A 241 8.19 15.29 -22.30
C PRO A 241 8.03 14.01 -21.48
N PRO A 242 7.47 12.93 -22.07
CA PRO A 242 7.38 11.65 -21.42
C PRO A 242 8.79 11.12 -21.20
N THR A 243 9.09 10.74 -19.96
CA THR A 243 10.41 10.23 -19.59
C THR A 243 10.54 8.71 -19.78
N MET A 244 9.54 8.05 -20.37
CA MET A 244 9.50 6.60 -20.59
C MET A 244 8.81 6.25 -21.91
N SER A 245 9.32 5.21 -22.57
CA SER A 245 8.75 4.70 -23.83
C SER A 245 7.72 3.59 -23.60
N VAL A 246 6.88 3.31 -24.61
CA VAL A 246 5.96 2.16 -24.60
C VAL A 246 6.69 0.83 -24.37
N ASN A 247 7.87 0.65 -24.98
CA ASN A 247 8.65 -0.58 -24.81
C ASN A 247 9.18 -0.73 -23.38
N GLU A 248 9.59 0.36 -22.75
CA GLU A 248 10.04 0.36 -21.37
C GLU A 248 8.89 0.03 -20.41
N VAL A 249 7.70 0.63 -20.62
CA VAL A 249 6.47 0.24 -19.89
C VAL A 249 6.17 -1.25 -20.05
N ARG A 250 6.21 -1.77 -21.28
CA ARG A 250 6.00 -3.21 -21.54
C ARG A 250 7.01 -4.07 -20.78
N ASN A 251 8.28 -3.67 -20.77
CA ASN A 251 9.33 -4.41 -20.04
C ASN A 251 9.12 -4.38 -18.53
N ILE A 252 8.68 -3.25 -17.96
CA ILE A 252 8.38 -3.14 -16.52
C ILE A 252 7.21 -4.04 -16.14
N TYR A 253 6.11 -3.98 -16.90
CA TYR A 253 4.90 -4.73 -16.56
C TYR A 253 4.97 -6.22 -16.91
N LEU A 254 5.48 -6.57 -18.10
CA LEU A 254 5.46 -7.93 -18.64
C LEU A 254 6.80 -8.66 -18.52
N GLY A 255 7.87 -7.95 -18.17
CA GLY A 255 9.22 -8.47 -18.21
C GLY A 255 9.86 -8.42 -19.62
N PRO A 256 11.15 -8.77 -19.74
CA PRO A 256 11.92 -8.63 -20.99
C PRO A 256 11.37 -9.44 -22.19
N GLN A 257 10.66 -10.54 -21.93
CA GLN A 257 10.07 -11.38 -22.96
C GLN A 257 8.68 -10.89 -23.42
N GLY A 258 8.08 -9.95 -22.69
CA GLY A 258 6.73 -9.45 -23.01
C GLY A 258 5.60 -10.47 -22.79
N ASP A 259 5.87 -11.61 -22.17
CA ASP A 259 4.92 -12.73 -21.98
C ASP A 259 4.34 -12.79 -20.56
N GLY A 260 4.71 -11.87 -19.67
CA GLY A 260 4.30 -11.81 -18.26
C GLY A 260 5.01 -12.79 -17.35
N SER A 261 6.00 -13.54 -17.84
CA SER A 261 6.83 -14.43 -17.00
C SER A 261 7.80 -13.66 -16.10
N GLY A 262 7.93 -12.34 -16.28
CA GLY A 262 8.69 -11.42 -15.43
C GLY A 262 7.92 -10.13 -15.12
N GLY A 263 8.64 -9.12 -14.64
CA GLY A 263 8.07 -7.81 -14.34
C GLY A 263 6.97 -7.85 -13.27
N ILE A 264 6.07 -6.86 -13.32
CA ILE A 264 4.96 -6.69 -12.37
C ILE A 264 3.91 -7.80 -12.53
N ALA A 265 3.67 -8.30 -13.75
CA ALA A 265 2.75 -9.41 -14.02
C ALA A 265 3.10 -10.66 -13.21
N GLN A 266 4.40 -10.98 -13.16
CA GLN A 266 4.91 -12.08 -12.35
C GLN A 266 4.65 -11.82 -10.86
N LYS A 267 4.81 -10.58 -10.38
CA LYS A 267 4.56 -10.22 -8.97
C LYS A 267 3.10 -10.32 -8.59
N TYR A 268 2.17 -9.88 -9.43
CA TYR A 268 0.74 -10.11 -9.20
C TYR A 268 0.42 -11.60 -9.04
N THR A 269 0.93 -12.44 -9.94
CA THR A 269 0.71 -13.88 -9.92
C THR A 269 1.31 -14.52 -8.65
N GLN A 270 2.56 -14.17 -8.32
CA GLN A 270 3.27 -14.71 -7.15
C GLN A 270 2.59 -14.34 -5.83
N CYS A 271 2.19 -13.08 -5.68
CA CYS A 271 1.62 -12.57 -4.43
C CYS A 271 0.15 -12.91 -4.22
N SER A 272 -0.56 -13.36 -5.26
CA SER A 272 -1.98 -13.72 -5.21
C SER A 272 -2.26 -15.21 -5.38
N HIS A 273 -1.21 -16.03 -5.49
CA HIS A 273 -1.34 -17.45 -5.83
C HIS A 273 -2.08 -17.68 -7.15
N GLY A 274 -1.86 -16.81 -8.14
CA GLY A 274 -2.50 -16.87 -9.45
C GLY A 274 -3.97 -16.46 -9.46
N ARG A 275 -4.50 -15.86 -8.37
CA ARG A 275 -5.87 -15.30 -8.35
C ARG A 275 -5.93 -13.86 -8.87
N PHE A 276 -4.79 -13.22 -9.04
CA PHE A 276 -4.67 -11.87 -9.54
C PHE A 276 -3.58 -11.82 -10.60
N ASN A 277 -3.97 -11.71 -11.85
CA ASN A 277 -3.08 -11.80 -12.99
C ASN A 277 -3.26 -10.61 -13.92
N LEU A 278 -2.26 -10.42 -14.77
CA LEU A 278 -2.32 -9.49 -15.89
C LEU A 278 -2.60 -10.29 -17.17
N ASN A 279 -3.61 -9.91 -17.95
CA ASN A 279 -3.80 -10.48 -19.28
C ASN A 279 -2.76 -9.88 -20.24
N THR A 280 -1.70 -10.64 -20.47
CA THR A 280 -0.51 -10.19 -21.22
C THR A 280 -0.82 -9.90 -22.69
N THR A 281 -1.79 -10.60 -23.28
CA THR A 281 -2.25 -10.37 -24.66
C THR A 281 -3.13 -9.13 -24.80
N ALA A 282 -3.87 -8.78 -23.75
CA ALA A 282 -4.69 -7.56 -23.71
C ALA A 282 -3.91 -6.34 -23.20
N PHE A 283 -2.70 -6.52 -22.63
CA PHE A 283 -1.89 -5.43 -22.12
C PHE A 283 -1.54 -4.45 -23.24
N THR A 284 -1.96 -3.20 -23.04
CA THR A 284 -1.74 -2.13 -24.00
C THR A 284 -1.06 -0.96 -23.31
N ALA A 285 -0.07 -0.37 -23.97
CA ALA A 285 0.56 0.86 -23.52
C ALA A 285 0.58 1.85 -24.68
N ILE A 286 0.16 3.09 -24.43
CA ILE A 286 0.06 4.16 -25.43
C ILE A 286 0.68 5.44 -24.90
N VAL A 287 1.06 6.33 -25.81
CA VAL A 287 1.40 7.72 -25.49
C VAL A 287 0.27 8.61 -25.96
N ILE A 288 -0.18 9.51 -25.09
CA ILE A 288 -1.13 10.57 -25.47
C ILE A 288 -0.49 11.94 -25.23
N ASN A 289 -0.60 12.82 -26.23
CA ASN A 289 -0.18 14.21 -26.09
C ASN A 289 -1.18 14.91 -25.18
N ALA A 290 -0.82 15.23 -23.95
CA ALA A 290 -1.67 15.93 -22.99
C ALA A 290 -1.51 17.45 -23.12
N THR A 291 -2.55 18.19 -22.75
CA THR A 291 -2.54 19.65 -22.73
C THR A 291 -2.21 20.14 -21.34
N CYS A 292 -1.56 21.29 -21.27
CA CYS A 292 -1.23 21.90 -19.98
C CYS A 292 -2.30 22.88 -19.52
N ARG A 293 -3.47 22.89 -20.16
CA ARG A 293 -4.57 23.77 -19.77
C ARG A 293 -5.08 23.33 -18.39
N ASN A 294 -5.48 24.32 -17.59
CA ASN A 294 -6.28 24.15 -16.37
C ASN A 294 -5.60 23.51 -15.16
N GLY A 295 -4.28 23.46 -15.09
CA GLY A 295 -3.61 23.00 -13.86
C GLY A 295 -3.56 21.48 -13.70
N ALA A 296 -4.14 20.65 -14.58
CA ALA A 296 -4.07 19.19 -14.47
C ALA A 296 -2.63 18.65 -14.35
N ALA A 297 -1.70 19.16 -15.16
CA ALA A 297 -0.28 18.82 -15.08
C ALA A 297 0.45 19.50 -13.92
N ILE A 298 0.10 20.74 -13.60
CA ILE A 298 0.82 21.57 -12.61
C ILE A 298 0.39 21.22 -11.17
N GLU A 299 -0.89 20.92 -10.99
CA GLU A 299 -1.56 20.60 -9.72
C GLU A 299 -1.64 19.08 -9.51
N CYS A 300 -1.30 18.28 -10.53
CA CYS A 300 -1.36 16.81 -10.51
C CYS A 300 -2.71 16.24 -10.06
N ASP A 301 -3.80 16.90 -10.46
CA ASP A 301 -5.15 16.44 -10.15
C ASP A 301 -5.42 15.10 -10.88
N PRO A 302 -5.61 13.98 -10.15
CA PRO A 302 -5.81 12.66 -10.76
C PRO A 302 -7.02 12.61 -11.72
N PHE A 303 -8.07 13.38 -11.45
CA PHE A 303 -9.30 13.37 -12.25
C PHE A 303 -9.14 14.11 -13.56
N ASN A 304 -8.53 15.29 -13.54
CA ASN A 304 -8.30 16.02 -14.77
C ASN A 304 -7.31 15.29 -15.67
N VAL A 305 -6.28 14.65 -15.07
CA VAL A 305 -5.35 13.78 -15.79
C VAL A 305 -6.09 12.62 -16.44
N SER A 306 -6.89 11.87 -15.68
CA SER A 306 -7.60 10.68 -16.19
C SER A 306 -8.65 11.06 -17.23
N ALA A 307 -9.45 12.10 -17.00
CA ALA A 307 -10.48 12.55 -17.95
C ALA A 307 -9.87 12.94 -19.30
N GLU A 308 -8.81 13.74 -19.30
CA GLU A 308 -8.13 14.11 -20.55
C GLU A 308 -7.49 12.89 -21.22
N ALA A 309 -6.76 12.08 -20.45
CA ALA A 309 -6.08 10.91 -20.97
C ALA A 309 -7.06 9.87 -21.54
N ASN A 310 -8.20 9.67 -20.88
CA ASN A 310 -9.28 8.80 -21.33
C ASN A 310 -9.89 9.31 -22.64
N ALA A 311 -10.22 10.61 -22.75
CA ALA A 311 -10.75 11.17 -24.00
C ALA A 311 -9.79 11.00 -25.19
N LYS A 312 -8.49 11.18 -24.96
CA LYS A 312 -7.46 10.99 -25.99
C LYS A 312 -7.22 9.53 -26.32
N ALA A 313 -7.22 8.66 -25.31
CA ALA A 313 -7.13 7.22 -25.51
C ALA A 313 -8.33 6.68 -26.30
N LYS A 314 -9.56 7.13 -26.01
CA LYS A 314 -10.78 6.81 -26.78
C LYS A 314 -10.65 7.22 -28.24
N THR A 315 -10.15 8.43 -28.49
CA THR A 315 -9.92 8.92 -29.86
C THR A 315 -8.88 8.07 -30.61
N LEU A 316 -7.82 7.65 -29.91
CA LEU A 316 -6.72 6.87 -30.50
C LEU A 316 -7.09 5.40 -30.75
N LEU A 317 -7.76 4.76 -29.79
CA LEU A 317 -8.05 3.32 -29.80
C LEU A 317 -9.43 2.99 -30.39
N GLY A 318 -10.34 3.97 -30.40
CA GLY A 318 -11.76 3.76 -30.62
C GLY A 318 -12.49 3.36 -29.32
N GLU A 319 -13.76 3.79 -29.20
CA GLU A 319 -14.57 3.62 -27.99
C GLU A 319 -14.68 2.13 -27.58
N THR A 320 -14.95 1.24 -28.54
CA THR A 320 -15.11 -0.20 -28.30
C THR A 320 -13.86 -0.85 -27.72
N ALA A 321 -12.68 -0.55 -28.28
CA ALA A 321 -11.44 -1.10 -27.77
C ALA A 321 -11.09 -0.51 -26.40
N PHE A 322 -11.40 0.77 -26.18
CA PHE A 322 -11.17 1.45 -24.92
C PHE A 322 -12.07 0.95 -23.78
N SER A 323 -13.34 0.64 -24.06
CA SER A 323 -14.28 0.09 -23.06
C SER A 323 -13.92 -1.33 -22.60
N ASP A 324 -13.08 -2.02 -23.37
CA ASP A 324 -12.66 -3.40 -23.11
C ASP A 324 -11.61 -3.54 -22.00
N PHE A 325 -11.01 -2.43 -21.56
CA PHE A 325 -10.03 -2.42 -20.47
C PHE A 325 -10.71 -2.39 -19.11
N THR A 326 -10.30 -3.31 -18.23
CA THR A 326 -10.81 -3.39 -16.85
C THR A 326 -10.00 -2.53 -15.88
N GLN A 327 -8.81 -2.10 -16.30
CA GLN A 327 -7.92 -1.26 -15.50
C GLN A 327 -7.12 -0.29 -16.36
N ARG A 328 -6.87 0.90 -15.82
CA ARG A 328 -6.09 1.95 -16.46
C ARG A 328 -5.03 2.48 -15.48
N THR A 329 -3.84 2.71 -15.99
CA THR A 329 -2.77 3.35 -15.22
C THR A 329 -2.22 4.52 -16.02
N PHE A 330 -2.27 5.71 -15.43
CA PHE A 330 -1.76 6.94 -16.03
C PHE A 330 -0.33 7.18 -15.54
N LEU A 331 0.63 7.17 -16.46
CA LEU A 331 2.02 7.49 -16.16
C LEU A 331 2.27 8.97 -16.43
N LEU A 332 2.62 9.68 -15.36
CA LEU A 332 2.90 11.10 -15.32
C LEU A 332 4.43 11.34 -15.42
N PRO A 333 4.90 12.40 -16.10
CA PRO A 333 6.33 12.74 -16.11
C PRO A 333 6.88 12.90 -14.70
N GLY A 334 8.07 12.33 -14.45
CA GLY A 334 8.69 12.36 -13.11
C GLY A 334 9.12 13.74 -12.61
N ALA A 335 9.21 14.73 -13.51
CA ALA A 335 9.49 16.12 -13.15
C ALA A 335 8.28 16.85 -12.57
N LEU A 336 7.08 16.24 -12.58
CA LEU A 336 5.90 16.79 -11.93
C LEU A 336 5.98 16.66 -10.41
N ASN A 337 5.58 17.73 -9.71
CA ASN A 337 5.54 17.75 -8.25
C ASN A 337 4.11 17.48 -7.76
N CYS A 338 3.71 16.20 -7.77
CA CYS A 338 2.35 15.80 -7.42
C CYS A 338 2.10 15.63 -5.93
N GLY A 339 3.15 15.77 -5.09
CA GLY A 339 3.14 15.43 -3.67
C GLY A 339 2.66 14.00 -3.35
N PHE A 340 2.61 13.14 -4.36
CA PHE A 340 2.36 11.71 -4.28
C PHE A 340 3.29 10.98 -5.25
N LEU A 341 3.60 9.72 -4.99
CA LEU A 341 4.41 8.87 -5.88
C LEU A 341 3.53 7.96 -6.73
N GLY A 342 2.53 7.36 -6.11
CA GLY A 342 1.38 6.74 -6.77
C GLY A 342 0.11 7.47 -6.36
N ALA A 343 -1.03 7.07 -6.89
CA ALA A 343 -2.35 7.34 -6.35
C ALA A 343 -3.30 6.34 -7.02
N ALA A 344 -4.42 6.05 -6.37
CA ALA A 344 -5.41 5.14 -6.92
C ALA A 344 -6.81 5.46 -6.42
N GLN A 345 -7.78 5.08 -7.21
CA GLN A 345 -9.16 5.06 -6.74
C GLN A 345 -9.29 3.97 -5.68
N LEU A 346 -9.90 4.28 -4.54
CA LEU A 346 -10.23 3.21 -3.60
C LEU A 346 -11.41 2.43 -4.19
N GLY A 347 -11.18 1.13 -4.36
CA GLY A 347 -12.16 0.20 -4.88
C GLY A 347 -13.38 0.08 -3.98
N ASN A 348 -14.54 0.12 -4.61
CA ASN A 348 -15.78 -0.49 -4.18
C ASN A 348 -16.16 -1.56 -5.22
N THR A 349 -16.98 -2.52 -4.80
CA THR A 349 -17.10 -3.83 -5.46
C THR A 349 -17.89 -3.84 -6.77
N GLU A 350 -18.44 -2.69 -7.20
CA GLU A 350 -19.33 -2.60 -8.37
C GLU A 350 -18.67 -1.97 -9.61
N ARG A 351 -17.42 -1.50 -9.51
CA ARG A 351 -16.75 -0.83 -10.63
C ARG A 351 -16.37 -1.77 -11.77
N THR A 352 -16.70 -1.33 -12.98
CA THR A 352 -16.26 -1.95 -14.24
C THR A 352 -14.83 -1.56 -14.62
N VAL A 353 -14.35 -0.38 -14.21
CA VAL A 353 -12.99 0.12 -14.53
C VAL A 353 -12.30 0.68 -13.29
N ARG A 354 -11.01 0.36 -13.17
CA ARG A 354 -10.12 0.72 -12.05
C ARG A 354 -9.01 1.63 -12.52
N GLU A 355 -8.69 2.69 -11.79
CA GLU A 355 -7.71 3.68 -12.23
C GLU A 355 -6.61 3.95 -11.20
N SER A 356 -5.41 4.19 -11.70
CA SER A 356 -4.23 4.50 -10.89
C SER A 356 -3.35 5.52 -11.61
N TRP A 357 -2.58 6.30 -10.84
CA TRP A 357 -1.67 7.30 -11.34
C TRP A 357 -0.29 7.04 -10.74
N LEU A 358 0.75 7.12 -11.56
CA LEU A 358 2.12 6.88 -11.12
C LEU A 358 3.02 7.96 -11.71
N LEU A 359 3.90 8.51 -10.87
CA LEU A 359 5.02 9.31 -11.36
C LEU A 359 6.07 8.41 -12.03
N ASN A 360 6.68 8.91 -13.10
CA ASN A 360 7.80 8.21 -13.71
C ASN A 360 9.13 8.50 -12.96
N VAL A 361 9.28 7.90 -11.77
CA VAL A 361 10.44 8.00 -10.88
C VAL A 361 10.73 6.66 -10.19
N ASP A 362 11.96 6.45 -9.72
CA ASP A 362 12.45 5.17 -9.14
C ASP A 362 11.55 4.60 -8.04
N LYS A 363 10.96 5.46 -7.20
CA LYS A 363 10.12 5.05 -6.07
C LYS A 363 8.64 4.81 -6.45
N SER A 364 8.29 4.99 -7.73
CA SER A 364 6.93 4.82 -8.24
C SER A 364 6.86 3.69 -9.25
N VAL A 365 6.73 3.96 -10.55
CA VAL A 365 6.53 2.90 -11.58
C VAL A 365 7.65 1.85 -11.63
N TYR A 366 8.89 2.21 -11.27
CA TYR A 366 10.02 1.27 -11.21
C TYR A 366 10.05 0.41 -9.94
N ARG A 367 9.27 0.79 -8.91
CA ARG A 367 9.12 0.01 -7.68
C ARG A 367 7.83 -0.80 -7.78
N TRP A 368 7.94 -2.10 -8.06
CA TRP A 368 6.77 -2.97 -8.23
C TRP A 368 5.83 -2.95 -7.01
N GLY A 369 6.36 -2.74 -5.79
CA GLY A 369 5.55 -2.56 -4.59
C GLY A 369 4.60 -1.37 -4.68
N THR A 370 5.03 -0.22 -5.24
CA THR A 370 4.12 0.93 -5.46
C THR A 370 3.05 0.59 -6.48
N VAL A 371 3.42 -0.02 -7.61
CA VAL A 371 2.43 -0.38 -8.64
C VAL A 371 1.41 -1.39 -8.10
N MET A 372 1.87 -2.35 -7.31
CA MET A 372 1.02 -3.30 -6.62
C MET A 372 0.10 -2.59 -5.62
N GLN A 373 0.63 -1.68 -4.79
CA GLN A 373 -0.14 -0.90 -3.83
C GLN A 373 -1.29 -0.13 -4.51
N GLU A 374 -0.97 0.69 -5.53
CA GLU A 374 -1.98 1.46 -6.26
C GLU A 374 -3.01 0.55 -6.94
N THR A 375 -2.57 -0.61 -7.41
CA THR A 375 -3.49 -1.61 -7.96
C THR A 375 -4.41 -2.18 -6.90
N LEU A 376 -3.88 -2.53 -5.72
CA LEU A 376 -4.63 -3.13 -4.62
C LEU A 376 -5.60 -2.14 -3.96
N HIS A 377 -5.29 -0.84 -3.97
CA HIS A 377 -6.25 0.20 -3.61
C HIS A 377 -7.52 0.11 -4.44
N ASN A 378 -7.41 -0.17 -5.74
CA ASN A 378 -8.58 -0.39 -6.59
C ASN A 378 -9.43 -1.61 -6.17
N PHE A 379 -8.97 -2.45 -5.24
CA PHE A 379 -9.70 -3.60 -4.69
C PHE A 379 -10.06 -3.41 -3.21
N GLY A 380 -9.95 -2.19 -2.68
CA GLY A 380 -10.39 -1.84 -1.34
C GLY A 380 -9.34 -2.08 -0.24
N LEU A 381 -8.14 -2.57 -0.59
CA LEU A 381 -7.03 -2.58 0.36
C LEU A 381 -6.56 -1.15 0.61
N ARG A 382 -6.08 -0.91 1.83
CA ARG A 382 -5.63 0.40 2.29
C ARG A 382 -4.24 0.31 2.89
N HIS A 383 -3.67 1.45 3.27
CA HIS A 383 -2.30 1.50 3.75
C HIS A 383 -2.10 0.64 5.01
N SER A 384 -0.91 0.06 5.11
CA SER A 384 -0.46 -0.63 6.30
C SER A 384 0.37 0.28 7.19
N TYR A 385 0.18 0.15 8.49
CA TYR A 385 0.76 0.98 9.53
C TYR A 385 1.78 0.17 10.34
N LYS A 386 2.73 0.87 10.95
CA LYS A 386 3.51 0.33 12.06
C LYS A 386 3.67 1.40 13.13
N ASP A 387 3.41 1.00 14.38
CA ASP A 387 3.47 1.88 15.55
C ASP A 387 2.58 3.14 15.40
N GLY A 388 1.46 3.01 14.66
CA GLY A 388 0.55 4.14 14.38
C GLY A 388 0.99 5.08 13.25
N PHE A 389 2.12 4.80 12.61
CA PHE A 389 2.58 5.57 11.45
C PHE A 389 2.18 4.86 10.16
N GLU A 390 1.51 5.59 9.28
CA GLU A 390 1.16 5.12 7.93
C GLU A 390 2.43 4.80 7.14
N TYR A 391 2.38 3.80 6.26
CA TYR A 391 3.47 3.40 5.35
C TYR A 391 4.71 2.77 5.99
N THR A 392 4.81 2.76 7.31
CA THR A 392 6.03 2.26 7.99
C THR A 392 6.05 0.74 8.14
N ASP A 393 4.97 0.04 7.76
CA ASP A 393 4.97 -1.42 7.64
C ASP A 393 5.71 -1.87 6.38
N ASN A 394 7.00 -2.13 6.52
CA ASN A 394 7.83 -2.67 5.44
C ASN A 394 7.70 -4.19 5.26
N SER A 395 6.62 -4.82 5.76
CA SER A 395 6.30 -6.24 5.52
C SER A 395 5.33 -6.47 4.35
N THR A 396 4.80 -5.42 3.72
CA THR A 396 3.81 -5.51 2.63
C THR A 396 3.97 -4.36 1.62
N ALA A 397 3.49 -4.58 0.40
CA ALA A 397 3.30 -3.54 -0.62
C ALA A 397 2.36 -2.42 -0.15
N MET A 398 1.40 -2.71 0.74
CA MET A 398 0.51 -1.66 1.29
C MET A 398 1.21 -0.72 2.28
N GLY A 399 2.47 -1.00 2.63
CA GLY A 399 3.37 -0.04 3.28
C GLY A 399 4.30 0.61 2.25
N LEU A 400 5.61 0.41 2.37
CA LEU A 400 6.60 0.93 1.39
C LEU A 400 7.52 -0.13 0.81
N ALA A 401 7.26 -1.41 1.10
CA ALA A 401 8.14 -2.49 0.71
C ALA A 401 7.80 -3.07 -0.66
N ASN A 402 8.83 -3.61 -1.30
CA ASN A 402 8.69 -4.60 -2.37
C ASN A 402 8.44 -5.97 -1.70
N ALA A 403 7.23 -6.16 -1.19
CA ALA A 403 6.80 -7.39 -0.52
C ALA A 403 5.36 -7.72 -0.88
N CYS A 404 5.01 -9.01 -0.85
CA CYS A 404 3.63 -9.41 -1.07
C CYS A 404 2.71 -8.92 0.07
N PRO A 405 1.39 -8.89 -0.17
CA PRO A 405 0.43 -8.57 0.87
C PRO A 405 0.61 -9.43 2.12
N ASN A 406 0.39 -8.84 3.29
CA ASN A 406 0.44 -9.57 4.56
C ASN A 406 -0.79 -10.48 4.74
N ALA A 407 -0.80 -11.29 5.80
CA ALA A 407 -1.85 -12.28 6.01
C ALA A 407 -3.26 -11.70 6.12
N ALA A 408 -3.41 -10.51 6.71
CA ALA A 408 -4.70 -9.84 6.81
C ALA A 408 -5.19 -9.39 5.42
N GLU A 409 -4.30 -8.82 4.61
CA GLU A 409 -4.60 -8.40 3.24
C GLU A 409 -4.93 -9.60 2.33
N LEU A 410 -4.14 -10.67 2.43
CA LEU A 410 -4.41 -11.92 1.69
C LEU A 410 -5.76 -12.53 2.08
N ALA A 411 -6.13 -12.50 3.36
CA ALA A 411 -7.42 -12.97 3.84
C ALA A 411 -8.57 -12.07 3.36
N PHE A 412 -8.38 -10.75 3.39
CA PHE A 412 -9.37 -9.77 2.91
C PHE A 412 -9.69 -9.99 1.42
N MET A 413 -8.65 -10.20 0.62
CA MET A 413 -8.75 -10.47 -0.82
C MET A 413 -9.28 -11.88 -1.16
N GLY A 414 -9.40 -12.76 -0.18
CA GLY A 414 -9.74 -14.17 -0.42
C GLY A 414 -8.64 -14.93 -1.17
N TRP A 415 -7.39 -14.47 -1.07
CA TRP A 415 -6.24 -15.09 -1.73
C TRP A 415 -5.61 -16.20 -0.90
N ALA A 416 -5.90 -16.24 0.40
CA ALA A 416 -5.40 -17.25 1.31
C ALA A 416 -6.46 -17.73 2.30
N THR A 417 -6.27 -18.94 2.83
CA THR A 417 -7.10 -19.53 3.89
C THR A 417 -6.31 -19.70 5.18
N PRO A 418 -7.00 -19.69 6.35
CA PRO A 418 -6.32 -19.94 7.61
C PRO A 418 -5.92 -21.42 7.73
N ALA A 419 -4.94 -21.70 8.58
CA ALA A 419 -4.60 -23.07 8.95
C ALA A 419 -5.79 -23.80 9.57
N GLU A 420 -5.82 -25.13 9.46
CA GLU A 420 -6.84 -25.97 10.09
C GLU A 420 -6.90 -25.67 11.60
N GLY A 421 -8.11 -25.39 12.10
CA GLY A 421 -8.33 -24.99 13.49
C GLY A 421 -7.75 -23.62 13.88
N GLY A 422 -7.16 -22.87 12.93
CA GLY A 422 -6.51 -21.58 13.14
C GLY A 422 -7.34 -20.37 12.66
N GLY A 423 -8.53 -20.59 12.10
CA GLY A 423 -9.36 -19.52 11.51
C GLY A 423 -10.19 -18.71 12.51
N GLN A 424 -10.33 -19.14 13.76
CA GLN A 424 -11.11 -18.44 14.78
C GLN A 424 -10.60 -18.79 16.18
N LEU A 425 -9.46 -18.20 16.56
CA LEU A 425 -8.84 -18.47 17.84
C LEU A 425 -9.33 -17.44 18.87
N ASN A 426 -10.32 -17.84 19.67
CA ASN A 426 -10.98 -17.02 20.68
C ASN A 426 -10.74 -17.57 22.10
N SER A 427 -11.46 -17.06 23.10
CA SER A 427 -11.33 -17.48 24.49
C SER A 427 -11.60 -18.97 24.75
N THR A 428 -12.41 -19.62 23.90
CA THR A 428 -12.70 -21.06 23.95
C THR A 428 -11.55 -21.88 23.37
N GLU A 429 -11.03 -21.48 22.20
CA GLU A 429 -9.92 -22.19 21.54
C GLU A 429 -8.56 -21.93 22.19
N LEU A 430 -8.43 -20.80 22.90
CA LEU A 430 -7.23 -20.41 23.66
C LEU A 430 -7.56 -20.23 25.16
N PRO A 431 -7.69 -21.33 25.91
CA PRO A 431 -7.72 -21.26 27.37
C PRO A 431 -6.44 -20.63 27.92
N VAL A 432 -6.56 -19.95 29.06
CA VAL A 432 -5.44 -19.29 29.74
C VAL A 432 -4.32 -20.30 30.07
N GLY A 433 -3.07 -19.91 29.81
CA GLY A 433 -1.87 -20.71 30.07
C GLY A 433 -1.70 -21.93 29.16
N THR A 434 -2.62 -22.14 28.21
CA THR A 434 -2.59 -23.29 27.31
C THR A 434 -1.99 -22.89 25.97
N VAL A 435 -1.02 -23.67 25.50
CA VAL A 435 -0.38 -23.46 24.20
C VAL A 435 -1.14 -24.19 23.11
N ARG A 436 -1.46 -23.49 22.02
CA ARG A 436 -1.87 -24.10 20.75
C ARG A 436 -0.71 -23.99 19.75
N SER A 437 -0.54 -25.05 18.96
CA SER A 437 0.60 -25.20 18.05
C SER A 437 0.12 -25.47 16.64
N PHE A 438 0.72 -24.79 15.67
CA PHE A 438 0.39 -24.88 14.26
C PHE A 438 1.67 -25.08 13.45
N THR A 439 1.56 -25.76 12.31
CA THR A 439 2.65 -25.86 11.34
C THR A 439 2.27 -25.01 10.15
N LEU A 440 2.91 -23.85 10.00
CA LEU A 440 2.56 -22.87 8.98
C LEU A 440 3.61 -22.87 7.87
N PRO A 441 3.22 -23.09 6.61
CA PRO A 441 4.11 -22.82 5.48
C PRO A 441 4.33 -21.31 5.35
N ALA A 442 5.47 -20.92 4.79
CA ALA A 442 5.71 -19.53 4.43
C ALA A 442 4.67 -19.08 3.39
N THR A 443 4.21 -17.83 3.49
CA THR A 443 3.10 -17.32 2.67
C THR A 443 3.30 -17.47 1.17
N TYR A 444 4.53 -17.51 0.66
CA TYR A 444 4.77 -17.65 -0.78
C TYR A 444 4.55 -19.08 -1.32
N MET A 445 4.46 -20.09 -0.44
CA MET A 445 4.46 -21.51 -0.85
C MET A 445 3.11 -22.00 -1.37
N THR A 446 2.01 -21.54 -0.77
CA THR A 446 0.64 -22.01 -1.04
C THR A 446 -0.35 -20.94 -0.59
N SER A 447 -1.57 -20.97 -1.14
CA SER A 447 -2.68 -20.16 -0.62
C SER A 447 -3.35 -20.80 0.60
N GLU A 448 -3.10 -22.08 0.86
CA GLU A 448 -3.86 -22.84 1.85
C GLU A 448 -3.14 -22.92 3.20
N GLY A 449 -3.85 -22.58 4.26
CA GLY A 449 -3.39 -22.81 5.63
C GLY A 449 -2.21 -21.95 6.08
N ILE A 450 -2.03 -20.76 5.50
CA ILE A 450 -0.79 -19.97 5.68
C ILE A 450 -0.83 -19.00 6.86
N TYR A 451 -2.00 -18.80 7.47
CA TYR A 451 -2.16 -17.85 8.56
C TYR A 451 -3.06 -18.35 9.69
N LEU A 452 -2.97 -17.70 10.84
CA LEU A 452 -3.87 -17.84 11.97
C LEU A 452 -4.63 -16.54 12.17
N ARG A 453 -5.90 -16.62 12.58
CA ARG A 453 -6.73 -15.48 12.97
C ARG A 453 -7.12 -15.61 14.43
N VAL A 454 -6.65 -14.68 15.25
CA VAL A 454 -7.04 -14.55 16.66
C VAL A 454 -8.13 -13.50 16.78
N THR A 455 -9.17 -13.83 17.54
CA THR A 455 -10.28 -12.96 17.89
C THR A 455 -10.27 -12.81 19.42
N PRO A 456 -9.57 -11.81 19.98
CA PRO A 456 -9.39 -11.61 21.41
C PRO A 456 -10.66 -11.17 22.16
N ASP A 457 -11.74 -11.96 22.05
CA ASP A 457 -13.05 -11.75 22.69
C ASP A 457 -12.99 -11.62 24.23
N TRP A 458 -11.86 -11.99 24.84
CA TRP A 458 -11.56 -11.79 26.25
C TRP A 458 -11.15 -10.35 26.62
N LEU A 459 -10.89 -9.49 25.64
CA LEU A 459 -10.54 -8.10 25.88
C LEU A 459 -11.81 -7.24 25.99
N PRO A 460 -11.83 -6.22 26.87
CA PRO A 460 -12.98 -5.32 27.00
C PRO A 460 -13.38 -4.62 25.70
N SER A 461 -12.45 -4.39 24.78
CA SER A 461 -12.70 -3.76 23.48
C SER A 461 -13.70 -4.53 22.61
N TYR A 462 -13.82 -5.85 22.79
CA TYR A 462 -14.78 -6.68 22.06
C TYR A 462 -16.24 -6.47 22.44
N ARG A 463 -16.53 -5.58 23.40
CA ARG A 463 -17.88 -5.02 23.61
C ARG A 463 -18.27 -3.99 22.55
N ASN A 464 -17.31 -3.47 21.78
CA ASN A 464 -17.52 -2.53 20.69
C ASN A 464 -16.62 -2.88 19.50
N LEU A 465 -17.21 -3.48 18.46
CA LEU A 465 -16.45 -3.99 17.30
C LEU A 465 -15.70 -2.92 16.51
N THR A 466 -16.05 -1.63 16.64
CA THR A 466 -15.36 -0.53 15.95
C THR A 466 -13.99 -0.21 16.54
N ILE A 467 -13.71 -0.65 17.77
CA ILE A 467 -12.40 -0.51 18.43
C ILE A 467 -11.75 -1.85 18.75
N ALA A 468 -12.49 -2.96 18.61
CA ALA A 468 -11.96 -4.30 18.74
C ALA A 468 -11.00 -4.61 17.59
N ARG A 469 -10.02 -5.48 17.81
CA ARG A 469 -8.99 -5.82 16.82
C ARG A 469 -8.71 -7.32 16.76
N ASN A 470 -8.78 -7.87 15.56
CA ASN A 470 -8.35 -9.23 15.27
C ASN A 470 -6.84 -9.25 14.98
N LEU A 471 -6.17 -10.36 15.27
CA LEU A 471 -4.76 -10.57 14.89
C LEU A 471 -4.65 -11.57 13.75
N TYR A 472 -3.77 -11.28 12.80
CA TYR A 472 -3.37 -12.16 11.72
C TYR A 472 -1.89 -12.53 11.88
N ILE A 473 -1.60 -13.83 11.90
CA ILE A 473 -0.27 -14.35 12.21
C ILE A 473 0.16 -15.28 11.07
N ALA A 474 1.28 -15.01 10.41
CA ALA A 474 1.78 -15.85 9.32
C ALA A 474 3.31 -15.89 9.25
N VAL A 475 3.85 -16.95 8.66
CA VAL A 475 5.29 -17.10 8.45
C VAL A 475 5.68 -16.42 7.13
N ARG A 476 6.66 -15.52 7.17
CA ARG A 476 7.20 -14.88 5.97
C ARG A 476 8.67 -15.25 5.78
N VAL A 477 9.04 -15.55 4.55
CA VAL A 477 10.40 -15.91 4.14
C VAL A 477 10.74 -15.09 2.90
N ASN A 478 11.99 -14.63 2.79
CA ASN A 478 12.43 -13.77 1.70
C ASN A 478 12.68 -14.54 0.39
N LYS A 479 11.63 -15.12 -0.17
CA LYS A 479 11.64 -15.90 -1.42
C LYS A 479 10.47 -15.50 -2.31
N ASN A 480 10.61 -15.79 -3.60
CA ASN A 480 9.56 -15.58 -4.60
C ASN A 480 9.06 -14.11 -4.64
N GLY A 481 7.76 -13.85 -4.47
CA GLY A 481 7.22 -12.50 -4.39
C GLY A 481 7.75 -11.69 -3.19
N ASP A 482 8.20 -12.37 -2.13
CA ASP A 482 8.84 -11.77 -0.94
C ASP A 482 10.37 -11.74 -1.02
N ALA A 483 10.99 -11.96 -2.18
CA ALA A 483 12.45 -12.03 -2.30
C ALA A 483 13.20 -10.80 -1.74
N GLU A 484 12.58 -9.62 -1.75
CA GLU A 484 13.15 -8.37 -1.24
C GLU A 484 12.75 -8.06 0.22
N LEU A 485 11.98 -8.93 0.87
CA LEU A 485 11.59 -8.78 2.27
C LEU A 485 12.84 -8.76 3.17
N LYS A 486 12.98 -7.72 3.98
CA LYS A 486 14.15 -7.50 4.85
C LYS A 486 13.85 -7.87 6.30
N ARG A 487 14.89 -8.01 7.11
CA ARG A 487 14.74 -8.05 8.58
C ARG A 487 14.09 -6.73 9.06
N PRO A 488 13.26 -6.77 10.12
CA PRO A 488 12.90 -7.94 10.93
C PRO A 488 11.81 -8.84 10.35
N TYR A 489 11.19 -8.47 9.22
CA TYR A 489 10.01 -9.15 8.67
C TYR A 489 10.31 -10.51 8.02
N ALA A 490 11.49 -10.66 7.44
CA ALA A 490 11.89 -11.89 6.74
C ALA A 490 12.37 -13.00 7.68
N ASN A 491 12.01 -14.24 7.33
CA ASN A 491 12.34 -15.47 8.07
C ASN A 491 11.82 -15.44 9.51
N ALA A 492 10.60 -14.93 9.66
CA ALA A 492 9.96 -14.66 10.94
C ALA A 492 8.45 -14.88 10.86
N VAL A 493 7.82 -15.02 12.02
CA VAL A 493 6.36 -15.01 12.16
C VAL A 493 5.91 -13.56 12.23
N ASN A 494 5.25 -13.04 11.21
CA ASN A 494 4.72 -11.67 11.24
C ASN A 494 3.34 -11.66 11.90
N VAL A 495 3.11 -10.67 12.75
CA VAL A 495 1.83 -10.44 13.44
C VAL A 495 1.30 -9.07 13.06
N HIS A 496 0.09 -9.04 12.54
CA HIS A 496 -0.65 -7.84 12.18
C HIS A 496 -1.96 -7.76 12.97
N GLU A 497 -2.39 -6.55 13.34
CA GLU A 497 -3.73 -6.27 13.87
C GLU A 497 -4.58 -5.57 12.81
N VAL A 498 -5.89 -5.82 12.85
CA VAL A 498 -6.91 -5.17 11.99
C VAL A 498 -8.16 -4.94 12.83
N TYR A 499 -8.93 -3.87 12.61
CA TYR A 499 -10.19 -3.70 13.32
C TYR A 499 -11.17 -4.85 13.05
N ALA A 500 -11.88 -5.28 14.09
CA ALA A 500 -12.80 -6.41 13.97
C ALA A 500 -13.98 -6.10 13.04
N SER A 501 -14.43 -4.85 13.02
CA SER A 501 -15.47 -4.34 12.11
C SER A 501 -15.13 -4.47 10.62
N GLU A 502 -13.86 -4.64 10.26
CA GLU A 502 -13.41 -4.74 8.86
C GLU A 502 -13.31 -6.18 8.36
N VAL A 503 -13.23 -7.12 9.29
CA VAL A 503 -13.07 -8.55 9.01
C VAL A 503 -14.41 -9.28 9.08
N GLY A 504 -15.39 -8.70 9.76
CA GLY A 504 -16.69 -9.30 10.01
C GLY A 504 -17.79 -8.24 10.03
N GLY A 505 -18.57 -8.22 8.95
CA GLY A 505 -19.89 -7.64 8.96
C GLY A 505 -20.69 -8.34 7.86
N GLU A 506 -21.47 -9.36 8.23
CA GLU A 506 -22.64 -9.77 7.43
C GLU A 506 -23.56 -8.56 7.17
N ASP A 507 -23.43 -7.50 7.98
CA ASP A 507 -24.17 -6.25 7.90
C ASP A 507 -23.57 -5.18 6.95
N GLY A 508 -22.47 -5.47 6.24
CA GLY A 508 -22.00 -4.65 5.11
C GLY A 508 -21.49 -3.23 5.41
N VAL A 509 -21.48 -2.77 6.66
CA VAL A 509 -21.00 -1.42 7.01
C VAL A 509 -19.49 -1.43 7.22
N VAL A 510 -18.72 -1.26 6.14
CA VAL A 510 -17.28 -0.98 6.23
C VAL A 510 -17.07 0.44 6.75
N PRO A 511 -16.33 0.65 7.86
CA PRO A 511 -16.05 1.99 8.38
C PRO A 511 -15.51 2.94 7.31
N VAL A 512 -15.93 4.21 7.41
CA VAL A 512 -15.52 5.28 6.47
C VAL A 512 -14.03 5.60 6.62
N SER A 513 -13.47 5.42 7.82
CA SER A 513 -12.04 5.62 8.11
C SER A 513 -11.14 4.57 7.43
N ASP A 514 -9.88 4.92 7.19
CA ASP A 514 -8.85 3.94 6.81
C ASP A 514 -8.84 2.78 7.82
N PRO A 515 -8.94 1.53 7.36
CA PRO A 515 -8.80 0.37 8.20
C PRO A 515 -7.39 0.39 8.76
N PHE A 516 -7.30 0.41 10.08
CA PHE A 516 -6.03 0.45 10.77
C PHE A 516 -5.48 -0.97 10.79
N LEU A 517 -4.84 -1.36 9.70
CA LEU A 517 -3.99 -2.54 9.64
C LEU A 517 -2.62 -2.14 10.17
N ASN A 518 -2.17 -2.77 11.25
CA ASN A 518 -0.92 -2.37 11.90
C ASN A 518 -0.02 -3.58 12.19
N PHE A 519 1.25 -3.47 11.84
CA PHE A 519 2.26 -4.46 12.16
C PHE A 519 2.64 -4.37 13.65
N LEU A 520 2.64 -5.51 14.34
CA LEU A 520 2.92 -5.60 15.77
C LEU A 520 4.30 -6.21 16.07
N ALA A 521 4.60 -7.35 15.46
CA ALA A 521 5.79 -8.12 15.83
C ALA A 521 6.24 -9.08 14.72
N ALA A 522 7.53 -9.44 14.76
CA ALA A 522 8.12 -10.48 13.93
C ALA A 522 9.05 -11.41 14.73
N PRO A 523 8.54 -12.25 15.66
CA PRO A 523 9.39 -13.22 16.33
C PRO A 523 10.04 -14.18 15.31
N VAL A 524 11.37 -14.25 15.38
CA VAL A 524 12.19 -15.19 14.62
C VAL A 524 12.14 -16.58 15.26
N PRO A 525 12.57 -17.64 14.55
CA PRO A 525 12.65 -18.99 15.12
C PRO A 525 13.44 -19.03 16.45
N GLY A 526 12.90 -19.75 17.43
CA GLY A 526 13.43 -19.83 18.80
C GLY A 526 13.15 -18.60 19.68
N SER A 527 12.36 -17.64 19.23
CA SER A 527 12.02 -16.42 19.99
C SER A 527 10.51 -16.25 20.20
N LEU A 528 10.13 -15.32 21.07
CA LEU A 528 8.73 -14.98 21.34
C LEU A 528 8.50 -13.48 21.18
N ALA A 529 7.24 -13.12 20.94
CA ALA A 529 6.72 -11.78 21.11
C ALA A 529 5.61 -11.81 22.17
N ASN A 530 5.75 -10.97 23.20
CA ASN A 530 4.71 -10.75 24.20
C ASN A 530 3.84 -9.55 23.79
N LEU A 531 2.63 -9.83 23.31
CA LEU A 531 1.67 -8.83 22.88
C LEU A 531 0.81 -8.42 24.08
N THR A 532 1.35 -7.52 24.91
CA THR A 532 0.76 -7.18 26.21
C THR A 532 -0.65 -6.61 26.11
N ASN A 533 -0.93 -5.81 25.09
CA ASN A 533 -2.27 -5.27 24.82
C ASN A 533 -3.32 -6.34 24.52
N TYR A 534 -2.87 -7.56 24.19
CA TYR A 534 -3.71 -8.69 23.81
C TYR A 534 -3.75 -9.81 24.85
N ASN A 535 -2.94 -9.72 25.89
CA ASN A 535 -2.65 -10.81 26.82
C ASN A 535 -2.28 -12.12 26.09
N LEU A 536 -1.41 -12.01 25.07
CA LEU A 536 -1.08 -13.09 24.16
C LEU A 536 0.43 -13.17 23.92
N VAL A 537 0.99 -14.37 23.97
CA VAL A 537 2.36 -14.66 23.55
C VAL A 537 2.34 -15.42 22.23
N VAL A 538 3.11 -14.95 21.25
CA VAL A 538 3.32 -15.62 19.96
C VAL A 538 4.77 -16.09 19.88
N TYR A 539 4.98 -17.37 19.56
CA TYR A 539 6.30 -17.98 19.50
C TYR A 539 6.65 -18.34 18.05
N GLY A 540 7.84 -17.94 17.62
CA GLY A 540 8.50 -18.55 16.47
C GLY A 540 9.16 -19.84 16.93
N GLY A 541 8.55 -20.99 16.64
CA GLY A 541 9.07 -22.30 17.02
C GLY A 541 10.25 -22.75 16.15
N SER A 542 10.33 -24.05 15.90
CA SER A 542 11.36 -24.65 15.03
C SER A 542 10.88 -24.82 13.59
N TRP A 543 11.82 -24.77 12.64
CA TRP A 543 11.56 -25.14 11.25
C TRP A 543 11.26 -26.65 11.17
N VAL A 544 10.10 -27.00 10.60
CA VAL A 544 9.71 -28.38 10.29
C VAL A 544 10.26 -28.78 8.91
N SER A 545 10.39 -27.81 8.02
CA SER A 545 11.02 -27.90 6.71
C SER A 545 11.75 -26.58 6.41
N LEU A 546 12.40 -26.45 5.25
CA LEU A 546 13.14 -25.23 4.87
C LEU A 546 12.32 -23.95 5.01
N ASP A 547 11.02 -24.01 4.72
CA ASP A 547 10.14 -22.83 4.62
C ASP A 547 8.80 -23.07 5.35
N THR A 548 8.77 -24.00 6.30
CA THR A 548 7.58 -24.30 7.12
C THR A 548 7.97 -24.28 8.59
N LEU A 549 7.33 -23.41 9.37
CA LEU A 549 7.68 -23.16 10.77
C LEU A 549 6.58 -23.65 11.71
N ARG A 550 6.95 -24.20 12.87
CA ARG A 550 6.00 -24.34 13.98
C ARG A 550 5.75 -22.97 14.59
N VAL A 551 4.48 -22.59 14.69
CA VAL A 551 4.06 -21.37 15.38
C VAL A 551 3.23 -21.76 16.57
N HIS A 552 3.57 -21.21 17.73
CA HIS A 552 2.81 -21.45 18.96
C HIS A 552 2.18 -20.16 19.44
N ILE A 553 1.02 -20.29 20.08
CA ILE A 553 0.30 -19.17 20.67
C ILE A 553 -0.19 -19.57 22.06
N CYS A 554 -0.11 -18.65 23.01
CA CYS A 554 -0.62 -18.83 24.36
C CYS A 554 -1.24 -17.53 24.86
N ARG A 555 -2.48 -17.63 25.34
CA ARG A 555 -3.16 -16.54 26.03
C ARG A 555 -2.84 -16.62 27.52
N TYR A 556 -2.64 -15.47 28.15
CA TYR A 556 -2.53 -15.37 29.61
C TYR A 556 -3.62 -14.47 30.19
N ARG A 557 -3.81 -14.49 31.52
CA ARG A 557 -4.76 -13.61 32.20
C ARG A 557 -4.10 -12.36 32.75
N SER A 558 -2.97 -12.53 33.43
CA SER A 558 -2.30 -11.46 34.18
C SER A 558 -0.89 -11.23 33.68
N THR A 559 -0.10 -12.29 33.49
CA THR A 559 1.30 -12.15 33.06
C THR A 559 1.72 -13.22 32.07
N SER A 560 2.70 -12.91 31.23
CA SER A 560 3.21 -13.85 30.21
C SER A 560 3.91 -15.08 30.82
N GLN A 561 4.25 -15.07 32.11
CA GLN A 561 4.81 -16.23 32.82
C GLN A 561 3.81 -17.37 33.01
N GLU A 562 2.50 -17.12 32.83
CA GLU A 562 1.49 -18.19 32.74
C GLU A 562 1.67 -19.05 31.49
N CYS A 563 2.40 -18.55 30.49
CA CYS A 563 2.72 -19.27 29.27
C CYS A 563 4.10 -19.95 29.37
N PRO A 564 4.30 -21.13 28.75
CA PRO A 564 5.56 -21.85 28.82
C PRO A 564 6.75 -21.09 28.21
N ASP A 565 7.95 -21.34 28.72
CA ASP A 565 9.20 -20.82 28.14
C ASP A 565 9.43 -21.43 26.73
N PRO A 566 9.93 -20.66 25.74
CA PRO A 566 10.22 -21.18 24.39
C PRO A 566 11.06 -22.46 24.38
N LYS A 567 12.00 -22.61 25.31
CA LYS A 567 12.86 -23.81 25.43
C LYS A 567 12.05 -25.06 25.75
N SER A 568 10.96 -24.92 26.51
CA SER A 568 10.08 -26.05 26.85
C SER A 568 9.23 -26.52 25.66
N LEU A 569 8.99 -25.63 24.68
CA LEU A 569 8.24 -25.92 23.45
C LEU A 569 9.13 -26.50 22.34
N SER A 570 10.45 -26.43 22.53
CA SER A 570 11.42 -27.01 21.63
C SER A 570 11.43 -28.53 21.82
N LEU A 571 10.60 -29.26 21.06
CA LEU A 571 10.72 -30.72 21.02
C LEU A 571 12.16 -31.08 20.58
N PRO A 572 12.84 -32.01 21.27
CA PRO A 572 14.04 -32.61 20.72
C PRO A 572 13.72 -33.11 19.31
N PRO A 573 14.61 -32.94 18.32
CA PRO A 573 14.42 -33.60 17.04
C PRO A 573 14.17 -35.08 17.35
N SER A 574 13.01 -35.61 16.93
CA SER A 574 12.71 -37.02 17.16
C SER A 574 13.93 -37.83 16.72
N PRO A 575 14.43 -38.76 17.56
CA PRO A 575 15.58 -39.57 17.18
C PRO A 575 15.28 -40.15 15.80
N ARG A 576 16.16 -39.84 14.84
CA ARG A 576 16.02 -40.31 13.46
C ARG A 576 15.69 -41.80 13.54
N PRO A 577 14.60 -42.29 12.92
CA PRO A 577 14.28 -43.71 12.93
C PRO A 577 15.56 -44.48 12.61
N PRO A 578 15.94 -45.51 13.40
CA PRO A 578 17.14 -46.28 13.13
C PRO A 578 17.10 -46.68 11.67
N ALA A 579 18.19 -46.37 10.94
CA ALA A 579 18.29 -46.70 9.53
C ALA A 579 17.86 -48.17 9.37
N PRO A 580 16.97 -48.49 8.41
CA PRO A 580 16.59 -49.87 8.16
C PRO A 580 17.87 -50.70 8.05
N PRO A 581 17.96 -51.87 8.72
CA PRO A 581 19.15 -52.71 8.61
C PRO A 581 19.47 -52.89 7.13
N LEU A 582 20.68 -52.52 6.75
CA LEU A 582 21.17 -52.65 5.39
C LEU A 582 20.84 -54.07 4.92
N LYS A 583 19.96 -54.20 3.93
CA LYS A 583 19.68 -55.51 3.32
C LYS A 583 21.03 -56.13 2.93
N PRO A 584 21.25 -57.43 3.20
CA PRO A 584 22.45 -58.13 2.78
C PRO A 584 22.69 -57.83 1.29
N ARG A 585 23.87 -57.31 1.00
CA ARG A 585 24.29 -57.00 -0.37
C ARG A 585 24.12 -58.29 -1.20
N PRO A 586 23.32 -58.29 -2.28
CA PRO A 586 23.24 -59.43 -3.17
C PRO A 586 24.64 -59.80 -3.68
N PRO A 587 24.95 -61.10 -3.86
CA PRO A 587 26.22 -61.51 -4.43
C PRO A 587 26.44 -60.81 -5.77
N THR A 588 27.65 -60.28 -5.94
CA THR A 588 28.10 -59.58 -7.13
C THR A 588 27.81 -60.42 -8.38
N PRO A 589 27.05 -59.92 -9.38
CA PRO A 589 26.82 -60.66 -10.61
C PRO A 589 28.15 -60.90 -11.34
N SER A 590 28.34 -62.12 -11.84
CA SER A 590 29.50 -62.49 -12.65
C SER A 590 29.64 -61.56 -13.88
N PRO A 591 30.88 -61.36 -14.39
CA PRO A 591 31.14 -60.45 -15.49
C PRO A 591 30.33 -60.81 -16.73
N ARG A 592 29.62 -59.81 -17.28
CA ARG A 592 28.82 -59.96 -18.49
C ARG A 592 29.76 -60.15 -19.71
N PRO A 593 29.47 -61.09 -20.62
CA PRO A 593 30.21 -61.25 -21.88
C PRO A 593 30.19 -59.96 -22.72
N PRO A 594 31.23 -59.69 -23.52
CA PRO A 594 31.32 -58.49 -24.34
C PRO A 594 30.18 -58.43 -25.37
N THR A 595 29.54 -57.27 -25.43
CA THR A 595 28.44 -56.95 -26.36
C THR A 595 28.98 -56.90 -27.81
N PRO A 596 28.31 -57.52 -28.80
CA PRO A 596 28.70 -57.43 -30.20
C PRO A 596 28.50 -56.02 -30.77
N THR A 597 29.42 -55.64 -31.64
CA THR A 597 29.55 -54.33 -32.30
C THR A 597 28.29 -53.96 -33.10
N PRO A 598 27.78 -52.71 -33.04
CA PRO A 598 26.61 -52.30 -33.81
C PRO A 598 26.91 -52.22 -35.32
N SER A 599 26.01 -52.76 -36.13
CA SER A 599 26.03 -52.64 -37.60
C SER A 599 25.84 -51.19 -38.08
N PRO A 600 26.40 -50.83 -39.25
CA PRO A 600 26.34 -49.46 -39.78
C PRO A 600 24.91 -49.04 -40.17
N LYS A 601 24.61 -47.77 -39.89
CA LYS A 601 23.30 -47.14 -40.10
C LYS A 601 23.02 -46.94 -41.61
N PRO A 602 21.79 -47.18 -42.10
CA PRO A 602 21.41 -46.91 -43.49
C PRO A 602 21.40 -45.40 -43.80
N PRO A 603 21.64 -45.01 -45.07
CA PRO A 603 21.62 -43.61 -45.49
C PRO A 603 20.21 -43.01 -45.46
N ASN A 604 20.13 -41.75 -45.05
CA ASN A 604 18.87 -41.00 -44.96
C ASN A 604 18.23 -40.78 -46.35
N PRO A 605 16.90 -40.87 -46.46
CA PRO A 605 16.19 -40.56 -47.70
C PRO A 605 16.18 -39.04 -48.00
N PRO A 606 16.14 -38.65 -49.28
CA PRO A 606 16.21 -37.24 -49.69
C PRO A 606 14.96 -36.45 -49.28
N GLN A 607 15.20 -35.25 -48.74
CA GLN A 607 14.17 -34.27 -48.36
C GLN A 607 13.33 -33.85 -49.57
N ARG A 608 11.99 -33.91 -49.42
CA ARG A 608 11.04 -33.32 -50.38
C ARG A 608 11.06 -31.79 -50.26
N SER A 609 11.16 -31.13 -51.41
CA SER A 609 11.06 -29.68 -51.55
C SER A 609 9.65 -29.17 -51.21
N PRO A 610 9.52 -27.94 -50.66
CA PRO A 610 8.24 -27.34 -50.33
C PRO A 610 7.48 -26.89 -51.59
N PRO A 611 6.13 -26.91 -51.57
CA PRO A 611 5.31 -26.49 -52.70
C PRO A 611 5.33 -24.95 -52.89
N PRO A 612 5.17 -24.46 -54.14
CA PRO A 612 5.23 -23.03 -54.43
C PRO A 612 3.98 -22.28 -53.95
N SER A 613 4.21 -21.11 -53.36
CA SER A 613 3.20 -20.14 -52.94
C SER A 613 2.41 -19.61 -54.15
N LYS A 614 1.09 -19.72 -54.11
CA LYS A 614 0.20 -19.11 -55.11
C LYS A 614 0.08 -17.61 -54.86
N SER A 615 0.63 -16.85 -55.80
CA SER A 615 0.35 -15.45 -56.08
C SER A 615 -1.16 -15.20 -56.21
N GLN A 616 -1.69 -14.29 -55.39
CA GLN A 616 -2.96 -13.62 -55.66
C GLN A 616 -2.66 -12.36 -56.46
N ASN A 617 -3.21 -12.30 -57.68
CA ASN A 617 -3.22 -11.10 -58.51
C ASN A 617 -4.62 -10.46 -58.43
N PRO A 618 -4.72 -9.12 -58.55
CA PRO A 618 -5.97 -8.38 -58.36
C PRO A 618 -6.70 -8.10 -59.68
N ARG A 619 -8.04 -7.94 -59.63
CA ARG A 619 -8.87 -6.97 -60.37
C ARG A 619 -10.34 -7.41 -60.42
N ALA A 620 -11.25 -6.57 -59.95
CA ALA A 620 -12.11 -5.70 -60.76
C ALA A 620 -12.82 -4.71 -59.85
#